data_AF-A0A8H3DXJ1-F1
#
_entry.id   AF-A0A8H3DXJ1-F1
#
_cell.length_a   1.000
_cell.length_b   1.000
_cell.length_c   1.000
_cell.angle_alpha   90.00
_cell.angle_beta   90.00
_cell.angle_gamma   90.00
#
_symmetry.space_group_name_H-M   'P 1'
#
loop_
_entity.id
_entity.type
_entity.pdbx_description
1 polymer ?
#
loop_
_entity_poly.entity_id
_entity_poly.type
_entity_poly.pdbx_seq_one_letter_code
_entity_poly.pdbx_strand_id
1 'polypeptide(L)'
;MPAVPRTSPATRNAIPEHYIHTTAGHFVDSAGRILLLRGVNLAGSTKAPVDRPTQYQDVWDVAEAGGESFVGRPLNLDDGSADIHLARLRAWGFNCLRFVFTWEALEHEGPGKYDHEYIQYTIRVLRRCKDFGFRIFMDPHQDVWSRFTGGSGAPFWTLPACGFNPRNITATHSALLHFEQPEPIAYPAMVWGTNYARFASQTLWTLFFAGRDYAPLCQIDGVNIQDWLQRHYINACGVLADAIRDAGDLYDSCIIGWDSINEPGEGYLGLHDLNVIPPHQSLKKTTCPTPAQGIRLASGIAQTVENWAFGSLGPKRDGYVTINPAGRTIWADPDTEEDAGDGTGDRINKRWGWRRAASWPLGKCIWALHGVWAGPDVTDTKSGEIPILKPDYFERPPFDPSRHVVFVADYWRPHFRDYIARIRPSHPESIFFVQPPVFVQPAPLEDEDLCGRGAYS
;
A
#
# COMPACT_ATOMS: atom_id res chain seq x y z
N MET A 1 5.14 37.58 15.08
CA MET A 1 4.32 36.79 14.13
C MET A 1 5.14 36.58 12.86
N PRO A 2 5.10 35.41 12.23
CA PRO A 2 5.82 35.17 10.98
C PRO A 2 5.41 36.20 9.93
N ALA A 3 6.35 36.64 9.08
CA ALA A 3 5.98 37.44 7.91
C ALA A 3 5.12 36.56 6.98
N VAL A 4 3.90 37.02 6.67
CA VAL A 4 2.97 36.28 5.82
C VAL A 4 3.20 36.69 4.36
N PRO A 5 3.68 35.79 3.48
CA PRO A 5 3.81 36.08 2.06
C PRO A 5 2.46 36.46 1.48
N ARG A 6 2.41 37.46 0.58
CA ARG A 6 1.16 37.85 -0.10
C ARG A 6 0.88 37.05 -1.37
N THR A 7 1.84 36.22 -1.78
CA THR A 7 1.75 35.36 -2.96
C THR A 7 2.09 33.93 -2.60
N SER A 8 1.45 32.99 -3.28
CA SER A 8 1.75 31.57 -3.14
C SER A 8 3.16 31.26 -3.67
N PRO A 9 3.97 30.46 -2.96
CA PRO A 9 5.24 29.98 -3.48
C PRO A 9 5.05 28.95 -4.60
N ALA A 10 3.89 28.29 -4.67
CA ALA A 10 3.58 27.28 -5.69
C ALA A 10 3.06 27.92 -6.98
N THR A 11 2.06 28.80 -6.89
CA THR A 11 1.40 29.35 -8.10
C THR A 11 1.84 30.77 -8.45
N ARG A 12 2.51 31.47 -7.54
CA ARG A 12 2.82 32.92 -7.62
C ARG A 12 1.60 33.84 -7.64
N ASN A 13 0.39 33.28 -7.52
CA ASN A 13 -0.85 34.05 -7.44
C ASN A 13 -1.01 34.71 -6.07
N ALA A 14 -1.90 35.71 -5.99
CA ALA A 14 -2.32 36.28 -4.72
C ALA A 14 -2.99 35.22 -3.84
N ILE A 15 -2.69 35.23 -2.54
CA ILE A 15 -3.27 34.25 -1.61
C ILE A 15 -4.72 34.62 -1.24
N PRO A 16 -5.66 33.65 -1.22
CA PRO A 16 -7.00 33.86 -0.67
C PRO A 16 -6.98 33.89 0.86
N GLU A 17 -8.05 34.41 1.50
CA GLU A 17 -8.15 34.51 2.96
C GLU A 17 -8.10 33.15 3.68
N HIS A 18 -8.59 32.09 3.03
CA HIS A 18 -8.61 30.74 3.59
C HIS A 18 -7.29 29.98 3.42
N TYR A 19 -6.25 30.61 2.85
CA TYR A 19 -4.96 30.01 2.57
C TYR A 19 -4.21 29.65 3.86
N ILE A 20 -3.55 28.49 3.86
CA ILE A 20 -2.71 28.03 4.97
C ILE A 20 -1.27 27.96 4.48
N HIS A 21 -0.39 28.78 5.02
CA HIS A 21 1.05 28.73 4.80
C HIS A 21 1.70 27.61 5.61
N THR A 22 2.78 27.04 5.09
CA THR A 22 3.72 26.16 5.80
C THR A 22 5.04 26.89 5.94
N THR A 23 5.17 27.75 6.95
CA THR A 23 6.34 28.64 7.12
C THR A 23 6.82 28.66 8.55
N ALA A 24 8.14 28.80 8.74
CA ALA A 24 8.78 28.83 10.05
C ALA A 24 8.39 27.66 10.97
N GLY A 25 8.19 26.46 10.40
CA GLY A 25 7.78 25.26 11.16
C GLY A 25 6.33 25.27 11.64
N HIS A 26 5.49 26.14 11.09
CA HIS A 26 4.09 26.30 11.50
C HIS A 26 3.12 26.30 10.31
N PHE A 27 1.90 25.86 10.57
CA PHE A 27 0.74 26.24 9.77
C PHE A 27 0.32 27.66 10.15
N VAL A 28 0.22 28.57 9.19
CA VAL A 28 -0.10 29.98 9.44
C VAL A 28 -1.19 30.43 8.49
N ASP A 29 -2.19 31.16 8.96
CA ASP A 29 -3.21 31.73 8.06
C ASP A 29 -2.77 33.08 7.45
N SER A 30 -3.59 33.61 6.53
CA SER A 30 -3.34 34.87 5.85
C SER A 30 -3.29 36.10 6.78
N ALA A 31 -3.78 35.98 8.03
CA ALA A 31 -3.72 37.03 9.04
C ALA A 31 -2.47 36.92 9.95
N GLY A 32 -1.65 35.87 9.77
CA GLY A 32 -0.42 35.64 10.54
C GLY A 32 -0.63 34.88 11.84
N ARG A 33 -1.81 34.29 12.06
CA ARG A 33 -2.08 33.45 13.22
C ARG A 33 -1.53 32.05 12.98
N ILE A 34 -0.90 31.47 14.01
CA ILE A 34 -0.49 30.07 13.98
C ILE A 34 -1.73 29.20 14.15
N LEU A 35 -1.93 28.29 13.21
CA LEU A 35 -3.03 27.33 13.22
C LEU A 35 -2.58 26.05 13.91
N LEU A 36 -3.36 25.60 14.90
CA LEU A 36 -3.24 24.27 15.46
C LEU A 36 -4.30 23.38 14.81
N LEU A 37 -3.85 22.49 13.92
CA LEU A 37 -4.70 21.47 13.32
C LEU A 37 -4.83 20.31 14.32
N ARG A 38 -6.02 20.14 14.89
CA ARG A 38 -6.36 19.06 15.81
C ARG A 38 -7.50 18.25 15.22
N GLY A 39 -7.27 16.96 15.04
CA GLY A 39 -8.16 16.14 14.25
C GLY A 39 -8.14 14.67 14.60
N VAL A 40 -8.88 13.91 13.79
CA VAL A 40 -8.97 12.46 13.83
C VAL A 40 -8.80 11.89 12.42
N ASN A 41 -8.43 10.62 12.34
CA ASN A 41 -8.59 9.84 11.11
C ASN A 41 -10.09 9.61 10.87
N LEU A 42 -10.63 10.15 9.78
CA LEU A 42 -11.98 9.85 9.33
C LEU A 42 -11.95 8.56 8.50
N ALA A 43 -11.93 7.42 9.19
CA ALA A 43 -11.89 6.10 8.56
C ALA A 43 -13.27 5.47 8.37
N GLY A 44 -14.17 5.49 9.38
CA GLY A 44 -15.55 5.01 9.21
C GLY A 44 -15.71 3.60 8.61
N SER A 45 -14.77 2.70 8.88
CA SER A 45 -14.68 1.36 8.26
C SER A 45 -14.52 1.35 6.73
N THR A 46 -13.97 2.41 6.14
CA THR A 46 -13.65 2.57 4.70
C THR A 46 -12.64 1.55 4.15
N LYS A 47 -12.05 0.72 5.02
CA LYS A 47 -11.10 -0.35 4.66
C LYS A 47 -11.80 -1.59 4.04
N ALA A 48 -13.13 -1.58 3.93
CA ALA A 48 -13.92 -2.59 3.25
C ALA A 48 -15.21 -1.97 2.67
N PRO A 49 -15.84 -2.60 1.65
CA PRO A 49 -17.13 -2.16 1.14
C PRO A 49 -18.22 -2.17 2.22
N VAL A 50 -19.32 -1.46 1.99
CA VAL A 50 -20.45 -1.41 2.93
C VAL A 50 -21.04 -2.80 3.13
N ASP A 51 -21.30 -3.18 4.39
CA ASP A 51 -21.84 -4.49 4.78
C ASP A 51 -21.08 -5.73 4.28
N ARG A 52 -19.84 -5.54 3.81
CA ARG A 52 -18.97 -6.57 3.23
C ARG A 52 -17.61 -6.67 3.90
N PRO A 53 -17.55 -6.80 5.24
CA PRO A 53 -16.30 -7.06 5.93
C PRO A 53 -15.71 -8.42 5.48
N THR A 54 -14.41 -8.63 5.68
CA THR A 54 -13.70 -9.78 5.06
C THR A 54 -14.13 -11.15 5.58
N GLN A 55 -14.86 -11.23 6.70
CA GLN A 55 -15.29 -12.49 7.32
C GLN A 55 -16.40 -13.24 6.57
N TYR A 56 -16.98 -12.65 5.52
CA TYR A 56 -17.98 -13.32 4.70
C TYR A 56 -17.34 -14.42 3.83
N GLN A 57 -18.05 -15.54 3.66
CA GLN A 57 -17.50 -16.73 3.00
C GLN A 57 -17.28 -16.56 1.49
N ASP A 58 -18.00 -15.65 0.85
CA ASP A 58 -17.92 -15.34 -0.59
C ASP A 58 -16.83 -14.30 -0.93
N VAL A 59 -16.02 -13.89 0.05
CA VAL A 59 -15.05 -12.78 -0.10
C VAL A 59 -14.08 -12.96 -1.28
N TRP A 60 -13.66 -14.21 -1.55
CA TRP A 60 -12.80 -14.52 -2.69
C TRP A 60 -13.55 -14.44 -4.02
N ASP A 61 -14.73 -15.04 -4.10
CA ASP A 61 -15.54 -15.09 -5.33
C ASP A 61 -15.92 -13.67 -5.76
N VAL A 62 -16.33 -12.84 -4.80
CA VAL A 62 -16.63 -11.41 -5.03
C VAL A 62 -15.40 -10.67 -5.54
N ALA A 63 -14.23 -10.87 -4.92
CA ALA A 63 -13.00 -10.19 -5.32
C ALA A 63 -12.53 -10.59 -6.74
N GLU A 64 -12.59 -11.87 -7.07
CA GLU A 64 -12.28 -12.41 -8.40
C GLU A 64 -13.25 -11.91 -9.47
N ALA A 65 -14.52 -11.71 -9.10
CA ALA A 65 -15.55 -11.13 -9.95
C ALA A 65 -15.39 -9.62 -10.17
N GLY A 66 -14.43 -8.96 -9.53
CA GLY A 66 -14.15 -7.53 -9.67
C GLY A 66 -14.39 -6.71 -8.41
N GLY A 67 -14.78 -7.33 -7.29
CA GLY A 67 -15.04 -6.64 -6.04
C GLY A 67 -16.41 -5.96 -5.99
N GLU A 68 -16.57 -5.07 -5.02
CA GLU A 68 -17.80 -4.30 -4.81
C GLU A 68 -17.46 -2.83 -4.56
N SER A 69 -18.41 -1.95 -4.90
CA SER A 69 -18.28 -0.52 -4.68
C SER A 69 -18.24 -0.17 -3.19
N PHE A 70 -17.52 0.91 -2.88
CA PHE A 70 -17.38 1.46 -1.53
C PHE A 70 -18.34 2.64 -1.28
N VAL A 71 -19.28 2.91 -2.20
CA VAL A 71 -20.34 3.93 -2.01
C VAL A 71 -21.03 3.73 -0.65
N GLY A 72 -21.17 4.82 0.11
CA GLY A 72 -21.66 4.77 1.49
C GLY A 72 -20.55 4.89 2.55
N ARG A 73 -19.26 4.75 2.18
CA ARG A 73 -18.10 5.01 3.06
C ARG A 73 -17.56 6.44 2.93
N PRO A 74 -16.90 7.00 3.96
CA PRO A 74 -16.78 6.50 5.34
C PRO A 74 -18.00 6.88 6.22
N LEU A 75 -18.90 7.72 5.72
CA LEU A 75 -20.10 8.20 6.41
C LEU A 75 -21.31 7.93 5.54
N ASN A 76 -22.41 7.43 6.13
CA ASN A 76 -23.69 7.34 5.45
C ASN A 76 -24.36 8.72 5.40
N LEU A 77 -24.52 9.27 4.20
CA LEU A 77 -25.12 10.58 4.00
C LEU A 77 -26.66 10.54 4.00
N ASP A 78 -27.26 9.37 3.81
CA ASP A 78 -28.68 9.26 3.49
C ASP A 78 -29.56 8.94 4.72
N ASP A 79 -28.97 8.47 5.83
CA ASP A 79 -29.68 8.13 7.08
C ASP A 79 -29.58 9.19 8.20
N GLY A 80 -28.91 10.32 7.92
CA GLY A 80 -28.68 11.41 8.87
C GLY A 80 -27.57 11.14 9.90
N SER A 81 -26.93 9.98 9.90
CA SER A 81 -25.85 9.64 10.85
C SER A 81 -24.58 10.46 10.60
N ALA A 82 -24.26 10.80 9.35
CA ALA A 82 -23.11 11.64 8.99
C ALA A 82 -23.10 12.97 9.78
N ASP A 83 -24.25 13.66 9.82
CA ASP A 83 -24.39 14.95 10.50
C ASP A 83 -24.16 14.83 11.99
N ILE A 84 -24.68 13.76 12.60
CA ILE A 84 -24.50 13.48 14.02
C ILE A 84 -23.01 13.28 14.34
N HIS A 85 -22.30 12.49 13.52
CA HIS A 85 -20.88 12.24 13.71
C HIS A 85 -20.04 13.51 13.51
N LEU A 86 -20.28 14.27 12.44
CA LEU A 86 -19.55 15.50 12.15
C LEU A 86 -19.82 16.59 13.19
N ALA A 87 -21.07 16.74 13.64
CA ALA A 87 -21.44 17.65 14.72
C ALA A 87 -20.72 17.32 16.03
N ARG A 88 -20.63 16.03 16.40
CA ARG A 88 -19.90 15.59 17.60
C ARG A 88 -18.42 15.94 17.52
N LEU A 89 -17.78 15.63 16.38
CA LEU A 89 -16.36 15.94 16.18
C LEU A 89 -16.10 17.45 16.30
N ARG A 90 -16.98 18.29 15.74
CA ARG A 90 -16.89 19.75 15.90
C ARG A 90 -17.11 20.20 17.33
N ALA A 91 -18.11 19.66 18.03
CA ALA A 91 -18.40 19.99 19.42
C ALA A 91 -17.23 19.61 20.36
N TRP A 92 -16.47 18.56 20.03
CA TRP A 92 -15.24 18.19 20.74
C TRP A 92 -14.03 19.08 20.41
N GLY A 93 -14.19 20.05 19.51
CA GLY A 93 -13.16 21.02 19.16
C GLY A 93 -12.20 20.56 18.06
N PHE A 94 -12.47 19.45 17.38
CA PHE A 94 -11.67 19.06 16.21
C PHE A 94 -11.93 20.01 15.03
N ASN A 95 -10.85 20.37 14.35
CA ASN A 95 -10.88 21.28 13.20
C ASN A 95 -10.25 20.69 11.92
N CYS A 96 -9.61 19.53 12.03
CA CYS A 96 -8.95 18.85 10.93
C CYS A 96 -9.39 17.38 10.85
N LEU A 97 -9.41 16.80 9.66
CA LEU A 97 -9.66 15.38 9.42
C LEU A 97 -8.59 14.83 8.47
N ARG A 98 -8.02 13.68 8.81
CA ARG A 98 -7.28 12.85 7.85
C ARG A 98 -8.30 11.97 7.14
N PHE A 99 -8.61 12.28 5.87
CA PHE A 99 -9.65 11.60 5.12
C PHE A 99 -9.08 10.34 4.47
N VAL A 100 -9.48 9.18 5.01
CA VAL A 100 -8.95 7.87 4.64
C VAL A 100 -9.74 7.34 3.44
N PHE A 101 -9.05 6.97 2.37
CA PHE A 101 -9.60 6.19 1.27
C PHE A 101 -8.57 5.13 0.83
N THR A 102 -9.01 4.07 0.17
CA THR A 102 -8.11 3.00 -0.30
C THR A 102 -8.00 3.02 -1.81
N TRP A 103 -6.91 2.49 -2.35
CA TRP A 103 -6.77 2.28 -3.78
C TRP A 103 -7.87 1.34 -4.31
N GLU A 104 -8.19 0.29 -3.55
CA GLU A 104 -9.29 -0.65 -3.84
C GLU A 104 -10.62 0.09 -4.03
N ALA A 105 -10.95 1.06 -3.17
CA ALA A 105 -12.20 1.81 -3.30
C ALA A 105 -12.31 2.60 -4.60
N LEU A 106 -11.18 3.02 -5.18
CA LEU A 106 -11.13 3.76 -6.44
C LEU A 106 -11.11 2.85 -7.67
N GLU A 107 -10.53 1.65 -7.58
CA GLU A 107 -10.16 0.83 -8.75
C GLU A 107 -10.32 -0.68 -8.47
N HIS A 108 -11.45 -1.09 -7.85
CA HIS A 108 -11.70 -2.48 -7.47
C HIS A 108 -11.87 -3.42 -8.69
N GLU A 109 -12.56 -2.98 -9.75
CA GLU A 109 -12.97 -3.84 -10.88
C GLU A 109 -11.78 -4.37 -11.70
N GLY A 110 -10.71 -3.59 -11.81
CA GLY A 110 -9.54 -3.93 -12.61
C GLY A 110 -8.68 -2.70 -12.92
N PRO A 111 -7.48 -2.92 -13.49
CA PRO A 111 -6.58 -1.82 -13.85
C PRO A 111 -7.23 -0.88 -14.87
N GLY A 112 -7.15 0.42 -14.61
CA GLY A 112 -7.77 1.50 -15.38
C GLY A 112 -9.29 1.64 -15.24
N LYS A 113 -9.95 0.84 -14.38
CA LYS A 113 -11.41 0.84 -14.23
C LYS A 113 -11.82 1.51 -12.91
N TYR A 114 -12.07 2.82 -12.99
CA TYR A 114 -12.37 3.62 -11.81
C TYR A 114 -13.85 3.58 -11.40
N ASP A 115 -14.10 3.47 -10.10
CA ASP A 115 -15.44 3.60 -9.52
C ASP A 115 -15.85 5.07 -9.43
N HIS A 116 -16.40 5.59 -10.53
CA HIS A 116 -16.86 6.98 -10.58
C HIS A 116 -18.03 7.27 -9.63
N GLU A 117 -18.86 6.29 -9.29
CA GLU A 117 -19.95 6.47 -8.33
C GLU A 117 -19.39 6.71 -6.93
N TYR A 118 -18.40 5.91 -6.50
CA TYR A 118 -17.69 6.13 -5.24
C TYR A 118 -16.94 7.46 -5.21
N ILE A 119 -16.30 7.86 -6.31
CA ILE A 119 -15.61 9.16 -6.41
C ILE A 119 -16.60 10.32 -6.21
N GLN A 120 -17.77 10.27 -6.85
CA GLN A 120 -18.81 11.29 -6.66
C GLN A 120 -19.41 11.25 -5.25
N TYR A 121 -19.57 10.07 -4.67
CA TYR A 121 -19.97 9.93 -3.27
C TYR A 121 -18.95 10.57 -2.32
N THR A 122 -17.66 10.35 -2.56
CA THR A 122 -16.57 10.95 -1.79
C THR A 122 -16.62 12.48 -1.83
N ILE A 123 -16.86 13.08 -3.01
CA ILE A 123 -17.05 14.54 -3.15
C ILE A 123 -18.23 15.04 -2.30
N ARG A 124 -19.35 14.32 -2.28
CA ARG A 124 -20.50 14.67 -1.41
C ARG A 124 -20.11 14.62 0.07
N VAL A 125 -19.37 13.60 0.51
CA VAL A 125 -18.91 13.50 1.91
C VAL A 125 -17.97 14.65 2.25
N LEU A 126 -17.02 14.98 1.37
CA LEU A 126 -16.08 16.09 1.55
C LEU A 126 -16.80 17.43 1.65
N ARG A 127 -17.84 17.67 0.82
CA ARG A 127 -18.72 18.85 0.95
C ARG A 127 -19.42 18.87 2.29
N ARG A 128 -19.90 17.73 2.79
CA ARG A 128 -20.52 17.68 4.10
C ARG A 128 -19.53 18.00 5.22
N CYS A 129 -18.31 17.49 5.16
CA CYS A 129 -17.24 17.88 6.08
C CYS A 129 -16.93 19.39 6.01
N LYS A 130 -16.95 19.98 4.80
CA LYS A 130 -16.80 21.43 4.60
C LYS A 130 -17.91 22.23 5.27
N ASP A 131 -19.17 21.79 5.18
CA ASP A 131 -20.31 22.47 5.85
C ASP A 131 -20.12 22.58 7.37
N PHE A 132 -19.46 21.58 7.97
CA PHE A 132 -19.10 21.57 9.39
C PHE A 132 -17.79 22.33 9.70
N GLY A 133 -17.13 22.91 8.70
CA GLY A 133 -15.93 23.75 8.86
C GLY A 133 -14.65 22.98 9.13
N PHE A 134 -14.54 21.74 8.66
CA PHE A 134 -13.31 20.95 8.76
C PHE A 134 -12.30 21.31 7.66
N ARG A 135 -11.01 21.31 8.03
CA ARG A 135 -9.90 21.17 7.09
C ARG A 135 -9.58 19.69 6.89
N ILE A 136 -9.16 19.32 5.69
CA ILE A 136 -8.96 17.93 5.31
C ILE A 136 -7.63 17.78 4.60
N PHE A 137 -6.86 16.75 4.94
CA PHE A 137 -5.87 16.22 4.02
C PHE A 137 -6.23 14.79 3.64
N MET A 138 -6.00 14.48 2.37
CA MET A 138 -6.38 13.23 1.74
C MET A 138 -5.31 12.18 2.00
N ASP A 139 -5.73 10.99 2.43
CA ASP A 139 -4.86 9.88 2.83
C ASP A 139 -5.15 8.63 2.00
N PRO A 140 -4.32 8.34 0.98
CA PRO A 140 -4.28 7.05 0.31
C PRO A 140 -3.80 5.95 1.27
N HIS A 141 -4.75 5.24 1.85
CA HIS A 141 -4.50 4.38 2.99
C HIS A 141 -4.31 2.92 2.59
N GLN A 142 -3.40 2.27 3.30
CA GLN A 142 -3.19 0.84 3.27
C GLN A 142 -2.68 0.36 4.62
N ASP A 143 -2.94 -0.90 4.94
CA ASP A 143 -2.15 -1.66 5.92
C ASP A 143 -1.76 -2.96 5.25
N VAL A 144 -0.48 -3.34 5.32
CA VAL A 144 0.00 -4.62 4.80
C VAL A 144 -0.49 -4.90 3.37
N TRP A 145 -0.43 -3.90 2.50
CA TRP A 145 -0.82 -3.95 1.10
C TRP A 145 -2.32 -4.04 0.82
N SER A 146 -2.99 -5.15 1.18
CA SER A 146 -4.36 -5.45 0.74
C SER A 146 -5.16 -6.20 1.81
N ARG A 147 -6.48 -6.16 1.72
CA ARG A 147 -7.37 -6.96 2.58
C ARG A 147 -7.18 -8.47 2.38
N PHE A 148 -6.67 -8.86 1.22
CA PHE A 148 -6.35 -10.24 0.86
C PHE A 148 -4.93 -10.66 1.26
N THR A 149 -4.15 -9.77 1.87
CA THR A 149 -2.87 -10.06 2.55
C THR A 149 -2.95 -9.79 4.05
N GLY A 150 -4.17 -9.70 4.59
CA GLY A 150 -4.46 -9.57 6.02
C GLY A 150 -4.49 -8.13 6.53
N GLY A 151 -4.58 -7.13 5.64
CA GLY A 151 -4.70 -5.72 5.99
C GLY A 151 -5.77 -4.98 5.18
N SER A 152 -5.40 -3.93 4.43
CA SER A 152 -6.28 -3.12 3.57
C SER A 152 -5.46 -2.31 2.54
N GLY A 153 -6.09 -1.79 1.48
CA GLY A 153 -5.45 -0.80 0.61
C GLY A 153 -5.57 -1.10 -0.87
N ALA A 154 -4.67 -1.91 -1.41
CA ALA A 154 -4.57 -2.26 -2.82
C ALA A 154 -5.68 -3.24 -3.26
N PRO A 155 -6.23 -3.07 -4.48
CA PRO A 155 -7.27 -3.95 -5.01
C PRO A 155 -6.76 -5.37 -5.28
N PHE A 156 -7.70 -6.32 -5.30
CA PHE A 156 -7.44 -7.75 -5.47
C PHE A 156 -6.57 -8.06 -6.70
N TRP A 157 -6.85 -7.41 -7.84
CA TRP A 157 -6.19 -7.68 -9.12
C TRP A 157 -4.67 -7.45 -9.07
N THR A 158 -4.16 -6.68 -8.09
CA THR A 158 -2.71 -6.50 -7.90
C THR A 158 -2.00 -7.80 -7.54
N LEU A 159 -2.69 -8.75 -6.87
CA LEU A 159 -2.11 -10.02 -6.45
C LEU A 159 -1.89 -10.96 -7.64
N PRO A 160 -2.90 -11.28 -8.50
CA PRO A 160 -2.67 -12.01 -9.74
C PRO A 160 -1.74 -11.29 -10.72
N ALA A 161 -1.76 -9.95 -10.76
CA ALA A 161 -0.78 -9.20 -11.56
C ALA A 161 0.66 -9.52 -11.11
N CYS A 162 0.90 -9.63 -9.80
CA CYS A 162 2.18 -10.06 -9.23
C CYS A 162 2.46 -11.58 -9.35
N GLY A 163 1.62 -12.32 -10.07
CA GLY A 163 1.75 -13.76 -10.29
C GLY A 163 1.30 -14.61 -9.11
N PHE A 164 0.54 -14.05 -8.16
CA PHE A 164 0.02 -14.79 -7.02
C PHE A 164 -1.33 -15.48 -7.33
N ASN A 165 -1.53 -16.63 -6.70
CA ASN A 165 -2.79 -17.30 -6.46
C ASN A 165 -3.24 -16.97 -5.03
N PRO A 166 -4.15 -15.99 -4.83
CA PRO A 166 -4.52 -15.52 -3.50
C PRO A 166 -5.17 -16.61 -2.63
N ARG A 167 -5.86 -17.58 -3.22
CA ARG A 167 -6.53 -18.68 -2.48
C ARG A 167 -5.56 -19.61 -1.76
N ASN A 168 -4.28 -19.57 -2.10
CA ASN A 168 -3.26 -20.37 -1.44
C ASN A 168 -2.51 -19.61 -0.33
N ILE A 169 -2.83 -18.33 -0.05
CA ILE A 169 -2.09 -17.50 0.92
C ILE A 169 -2.05 -18.13 2.32
N THR A 170 -3.18 -18.61 2.84
CA THR A 170 -3.20 -19.27 4.16
C THR A 170 -2.47 -20.61 4.12
N ALA A 171 -2.64 -21.39 3.05
CA ALA A 171 -1.97 -22.68 2.89
C ALA A 171 -0.44 -22.56 2.89
N THR A 172 0.09 -21.57 2.17
CA THR A 172 1.51 -21.28 2.07
C THR A 172 2.01 -20.36 3.17
N HIS A 173 1.14 -19.99 4.10
CA HIS A 173 1.47 -19.12 5.23
C HIS A 173 2.14 -17.79 4.83
N SER A 174 1.80 -17.33 3.62
CA SER A 174 2.38 -16.14 3.01
C SER A 174 1.78 -14.85 3.56
N ALA A 175 0.60 -14.95 4.20
CA ALA A 175 0.04 -13.98 5.13
C ALA A 175 -0.87 -14.70 6.13
N LEU A 176 -1.11 -14.11 7.29
CA LEU A 176 -2.17 -14.53 8.20
C LEU A 176 -3.46 -13.80 7.83
N LEU A 177 -4.45 -14.53 7.34
CA LEU A 177 -5.75 -13.99 6.98
C LEU A 177 -6.76 -14.27 8.09
N HIS A 178 -7.31 -13.21 8.69
CA HIS A 178 -8.26 -13.32 9.80
C HIS A 178 -9.52 -14.11 9.42
N PHE A 179 -10.03 -13.91 8.20
CA PHE A 179 -11.26 -14.53 7.73
C PHE A 179 -11.12 -15.99 7.31
N GLU A 180 -9.89 -16.50 7.18
CA GLU A 180 -9.62 -17.92 6.92
C GLU A 180 -9.18 -18.68 8.18
N GLN A 181 -9.23 -18.04 9.36
CA GLN A 181 -8.88 -18.70 10.60
C GLN A 181 -9.97 -19.69 11.00
N PRO A 182 -9.63 -20.99 11.19
CA PRO A 182 -10.61 -21.99 11.57
C PRO A 182 -11.17 -21.72 12.97
N GLU A 183 -10.39 -21.10 13.85
CA GLU A 183 -10.79 -20.71 15.20
C GLU A 183 -10.60 -19.19 15.39
N PRO A 184 -11.59 -18.35 15.01
CA PRO A 184 -11.46 -16.88 15.09
C PRO A 184 -11.14 -16.37 16.50
N ILE A 185 -11.65 -17.04 17.54
CA ILE A 185 -11.38 -16.69 18.95
C ILE A 185 -9.91 -16.88 19.34
N ALA A 186 -9.20 -17.79 18.68
CA ALA A 186 -7.79 -18.06 18.92
C ALA A 186 -6.88 -17.11 18.12
N TYR A 187 -7.43 -16.31 17.20
CA TYR A 187 -6.65 -15.39 16.38
C TYR A 187 -6.10 -14.24 17.24
N PRO A 188 -4.76 -14.12 17.38
CA PRO A 188 -4.22 -13.18 18.34
C PRO A 188 -4.44 -11.72 17.94
N ALA A 189 -4.91 -10.91 18.89
CA ALA A 189 -5.07 -9.47 18.70
C ALA A 189 -3.76 -8.82 18.19
N MET A 190 -3.87 -7.85 17.29
CA MET A 190 -2.73 -7.12 16.71
C MET A 190 -1.68 -7.98 15.98
N VAL A 191 -2.00 -9.22 15.58
CA VAL A 191 -1.06 -10.06 14.81
C VAL A 191 -0.89 -9.59 13.36
N TRP A 192 -1.84 -8.82 12.82
CA TRP A 192 -1.86 -8.35 11.44
C TRP A 192 -0.54 -7.66 11.03
N GLY A 193 0.07 -6.87 11.91
CA GLY A 193 1.33 -6.17 11.63
C GLY A 193 2.50 -7.12 11.36
N THR A 194 2.44 -8.38 11.82
CA THR A 194 3.46 -9.39 11.49
C THR A 194 3.45 -9.78 10.01
N ASN A 195 2.36 -9.50 9.28
CA ASN A 195 2.29 -9.80 7.86
C ASN A 195 3.27 -8.96 7.02
N TYR A 196 3.73 -7.79 7.51
CA TYR A 196 4.79 -7.02 6.84
C TYR A 196 6.08 -7.84 6.64
N ALA A 197 6.37 -8.78 7.54
CA ALA A 197 7.53 -9.66 7.48
C ALA A 197 7.24 -11.01 6.77
N ARG A 198 6.06 -11.18 6.17
CA ARG A 198 5.71 -12.40 5.46
C ARG A 198 5.84 -12.26 3.96
N PHE A 199 5.97 -13.41 3.30
CA PHE A 199 6.30 -13.54 1.89
C PHE A 199 5.44 -12.65 0.98
N ALA A 200 4.11 -12.62 1.16
CA ALA A 200 3.24 -11.87 0.28
C ALA A 200 3.53 -10.37 0.37
N SER A 201 3.49 -9.79 1.57
CA SER A 201 3.78 -8.36 1.78
C SER A 201 5.20 -8.00 1.37
N GLN A 202 6.20 -8.81 1.73
CA GLN A 202 7.59 -8.53 1.40
C GLN A 202 7.81 -8.48 -0.11
N THR A 203 7.23 -9.43 -0.84
CA THR A 203 7.32 -9.48 -2.30
C THR A 203 6.59 -8.32 -2.95
N LEU A 204 5.35 -8.03 -2.55
CA LEU A 204 4.53 -6.97 -3.15
C LEU A 204 5.18 -5.60 -3.00
N TRP A 205 5.69 -5.28 -1.81
CA TRP A 205 6.41 -4.02 -1.59
C TRP A 205 7.70 -3.91 -2.38
N THR A 206 8.47 -5.01 -2.50
CA THR A 206 9.68 -5.01 -3.33
C THR A 206 9.36 -4.81 -4.80
N LEU A 207 8.29 -5.44 -5.32
CA LEU A 207 7.85 -5.21 -6.70
C LEU A 207 7.36 -3.78 -6.90
N PHE A 208 6.60 -3.24 -5.94
CA PHE A 208 6.06 -1.88 -6.01
C PHE A 208 7.14 -0.80 -5.98
N PHE A 209 8.18 -0.92 -5.15
CA PHE A 209 9.19 0.12 -4.98
C PHE A 209 10.47 -0.09 -5.79
N ALA A 210 10.85 -1.33 -6.07
CA ALA A 210 12.16 -1.67 -6.60
C ALA A 210 12.13 -2.84 -7.60
N GLY A 211 11.00 -3.07 -8.26
CA GLY A 211 10.84 -4.12 -9.26
C GLY A 211 11.82 -4.00 -10.42
N ARG A 212 12.24 -2.79 -10.81
CA ARG A 212 13.25 -2.63 -11.88
C ARG A 212 14.61 -3.21 -11.51
N ASP A 213 14.97 -3.06 -10.25
CA ASP A 213 16.30 -3.40 -9.75
C ASP A 213 16.38 -4.87 -9.33
N TYR A 214 15.35 -5.37 -8.64
CA TYR A 214 15.36 -6.72 -8.07
C TYR A 214 14.44 -7.72 -8.77
N ALA A 215 13.58 -7.27 -9.69
CA ALA A 215 12.73 -8.13 -10.49
C ALA A 215 12.65 -7.68 -11.98
N PRO A 216 13.79 -7.42 -12.66
CA PRO A 216 13.82 -6.82 -14.01
C PRO A 216 13.07 -7.62 -15.09
N LEU A 217 12.91 -8.94 -14.89
CA LEU A 217 12.20 -9.81 -15.83
C LEU A 217 10.68 -9.70 -15.71
N CYS A 218 10.17 -9.17 -14.59
CA CYS A 218 8.74 -9.03 -14.31
C CYS A 218 8.16 -7.82 -15.05
N GLN A 219 7.55 -8.06 -16.21
CA GLN A 219 6.95 -7.02 -17.04
C GLN A 219 5.48 -7.32 -17.39
N ILE A 220 4.67 -6.26 -17.37
CA ILE A 220 3.26 -6.24 -17.81
C ILE A 220 3.06 -5.01 -18.69
N ASP A 221 2.32 -5.17 -19.78
CA ASP A 221 2.00 -4.12 -20.75
C ASP A 221 3.24 -3.36 -21.25
N GLY A 222 4.33 -4.11 -21.46
CA GLY A 222 5.60 -3.60 -21.98
C GLY A 222 6.43 -2.77 -21.00
N VAL A 223 6.07 -2.71 -19.71
CA VAL A 223 6.83 -2.01 -18.67
C VAL A 223 7.10 -2.91 -17.46
N ASN A 224 8.11 -2.56 -16.66
CA ASN A 224 8.38 -3.29 -15.43
C ASN A 224 7.19 -3.20 -14.45
N ILE A 225 6.96 -4.27 -13.68
CA ILE A 225 5.89 -4.36 -12.70
C ILE A 225 5.87 -3.21 -11.69
N GLN A 226 7.03 -2.64 -11.35
CA GLN A 226 7.15 -1.43 -10.54
C GLN A 226 6.40 -0.26 -11.18
N ASP A 227 6.77 0.08 -12.43
CA ASP A 227 6.17 1.18 -13.17
C ASP A 227 4.68 0.95 -13.41
N TRP A 228 4.31 -0.30 -13.66
CA TRP A 228 2.92 -0.67 -13.89
C TRP A 228 2.06 -0.45 -12.63
N LEU A 229 2.48 -0.98 -11.47
CA LEU A 229 1.74 -0.82 -10.21
C LEU A 229 1.72 0.64 -9.75
N GLN A 230 2.86 1.32 -9.75
CA GLN A 230 2.94 2.73 -9.32
C GLN A 230 2.07 3.62 -10.20
N ARG A 231 2.07 3.42 -11.52
CA ARG A 231 1.25 4.21 -12.45
C ARG A 231 -0.24 4.05 -12.16
N HIS A 232 -0.73 2.82 -11.98
CA HIS A 232 -2.16 2.61 -11.69
C HIS A 232 -2.56 3.23 -10.35
N TYR A 233 -1.76 3.01 -9.31
CA TYR A 233 -1.97 3.61 -8.00
C TYR A 233 -2.00 5.15 -8.03
N ILE A 234 -0.98 5.77 -8.63
CA ILE A 234 -0.84 7.22 -8.75
C ILE A 234 -1.98 7.79 -9.61
N ASN A 235 -2.36 7.10 -10.70
CA ASN A 235 -3.46 7.54 -11.55
C ASN A 235 -4.82 7.44 -10.86
N ALA A 236 -5.11 6.38 -10.10
CA ALA A 236 -6.34 6.26 -9.33
C ALA A 236 -6.51 7.44 -8.36
N CYS A 237 -5.46 7.74 -7.58
CA CYS A 237 -5.44 8.93 -6.70
C CYS A 237 -5.62 10.23 -7.50
N GLY A 238 -4.95 10.31 -8.66
CA GLY A 238 -5.06 11.44 -9.57
C GLY A 238 -6.47 11.65 -10.14
N VAL A 239 -7.21 10.59 -10.46
CA VAL A 239 -8.59 10.66 -10.96
C VAL A 239 -9.52 11.24 -9.88
N LEU A 240 -9.35 10.82 -8.62
CA LEU A 240 -10.05 11.45 -7.51
C LEU A 240 -9.67 12.93 -7.37
N ALA A 241 -8.39 13.27 -7.51
CA ALA A 241 -7.92 14.65 -7.44
C ALA A 241 -8.49 15.53 -8.57
N ASP A 242 -8.57 15.00 -9.80
CA ASP A 242 -9.21 15.69 -10.93
C ASP A 242 -10.70 15.92 -10.66
N ALA A 243 -11.42 14.90 -10.18
CA ALA A 243 -12.84 15.03 -9.88
C ALA A 243 -13.12 16.06 -8.77
N ILE A 244 -12.26 16.15 -7.75
CA ILE A 244 -12.33 17.18 -6.70
C ILE A 244 -12.02 18.57 -7.28
N ARG A 245 -11.07 18.70 -8.21
CA ARG A 245 -10.79 19.97 -8.91
C ARG A 245 -12.03 20.43 -9.66
N ASP A 246 -12.62 19.53 -10.44
CA ASP A 246 -13.73 19.82 -11.34
C ASP A 246 -15.03 20.12 -10.56
N ALA A 247 -15.14 19.64 -9.32
CA ALA A 247 -16.19 20.03 -8.38
C ALA A 247 -16.14 21.52 -8.00
N GLY A 248 -14.96 22.16 -8.08
CA GLY A 248 -14.77 23.62 -8.05
C GLY A 248 -14.86 24.30 -6.68
N ASP A 249 -15.27 23.61 -5.62
CA ASP A 249 -15.58 24.23 -4.33
C ASP A 249 -14.84 23.64 -3.12
N LEU A 250 -13.96 22.65 -3.30
CA LEU A 250 -13.37 21.91 -2.17
C LEU A 250 -11.92 22.27 -1.85
N TYR A 251 -11.07 22.46 -2.86
CA TYR A 251 -9.66 22.76 -2.65
C TYR A 251 -9.44 24.08 -1.91
N ASP A 252 -8.36 24.09 -1.12
CA ASP A 252 -7.83 25.19 -0.29
C ASP A 252 -8.75 25.67 0.85
N SER A 253 -10.06 25.68 0.63
CA SER A 253 -11.09 26.07 1.60
C SER A 253 -11.50 24.93 2.52
N CYS A 254 -11.44 23.68 2.06
CA CYS A 254 -11.67 22.48 2.87
C CYS A 254 -10.47 21.53 2.78
N ILE A 255 -10.10 21.13 1.57
CA ILE A 255 -9.00 20.19 1.34
C ILE A 255 -7.70 20.97 1.22
N ILE A 256 -6.80 20.80 2.20
CA ILE A 256 -5.57 21.57 2.35
C ILE A 256 -4.36 20.85 1.76
N GLY A 257 -4.45 19.54 1.48
CA GLY A 257 -3.28 18.76 1.12
C GLY A 257 -3.52 17.28 0.92
N TRP A 258 -2.43 16.58 0.63
CA TRP A 258 -2.40 15.16 0.30
C TRP A 258 -1.20 14.49 0.98
N ASP A 259 -1.41 13.27 1.45
CA ASP A 259 -0.37 12.28 1.69
C ASP A 259 -0.16 11.45 0.40
N SER A 260 0.96 10.74 0.30
CA SER A 260 1.30 9.90 -0.87
C SER A 260 0.85 8.46 -0.74
N ILE A 261 1.04 7.85 0.43
CA ILE A 261 0.71 6.46 0.76
C ILE A 261 0.93 6.28 2.26
N ASN A 262 -0.07 5.77 2.98
CA ASN A 262 0.04 5.51 4.41
C ASN A 262 1.14 4.46 4.71
N GLU A 263 2.08 4.79 5.60
CA GLU A 263 3.02 3.85 6.24
C GLU A 263 3.61 2.78 5.28
N PRO A 264 4.32 3.17 4.21
CA PRO A 264 4.76 2.24 3.18
C PRO A 264 5.70 1.17 3.75
N GLY A 265 5.57 -0.07 3.26
CA GLY A 265 6.47 -1.16 3.62
C GLY A 265 7.73 -1.20 2.77
N GLU A 266 8.85 -1.59 3.38
CA GLU A 266 10.16 -1.67 2.70
C GLU A 266 10.35 -2.99 1.92
N GLY A 267 9.49 -3.98 2.16
CA GLY A 267 9.61 -5.30 1.54
C GLY A 267 10.87 -6.05 1.98
N TYR A 268 11.61 -6.60 1.01
CA TYR A 268 12.94 -7.20 1.22
C TYR A 268 14.10 -6.19 1.20
N LEU A 269 13.85 -4.91 0.94
CA LEU A 269 14.90 -3.92 0.67
C LEU A 269 15.79 -3.68 1.90
N GLY A 270 17.10 -3.78 1.72
CA GLY A 270 18.09 -3.60 2.79
C GLY A 270 18.31 -4.84 3.67
N LEU A 271 17.69 -5.99 3.38
CA LEU A 271 17.97 -7.22 4.11
C LEU A 271 19.37 -7.77 3.79
N HIS A 272 20.19 -7.96 4.83
CA HIS A 272 21.56 -8.47 4.73
C HIS A 272 21.64 -9.98 4.42
N ASP A 273 20.75 -10.78 5.03
CA ASP A 273 20.73 -12.23 4.83
C ASP A 273 19.29 -12.75 4.92
N LEU A 274 18.80 -13.35 3.83
CA LEU A 274 17.47 -13.94 3.74
C LEU A 274 17.29 -15.16 4.68
N ASN A 275 18.37 -15.77 5.16
CA ASN A 275 18.30 -16.95 6.02
C ASN A 275 18.05 -16.63 7.50
N VAL A 276 18.06 -15.36 7.89
CA VAL A 276 17.85 -14.94 9.29
C VAL A 276 16.64 -14.04 9.43
N ILE A 277 16.02 -14.04 10.61
CA ILE A 277 14.99 -13.04 10.94
C ILE A 277 15.71 -11.69 11.12
N PRO A 278 15.34 -10.63 10.39
CA PRO A 278 16.04 -9.36 10.45
C PRO A 278 16.12 -8.80 11.88
N PRO A 279 17.28 -8.32 12.35
CA PRO A 279 17.43 -7.83 13.72
C PRO A 279 16.51 -6.64 14.05
N HIS A 280 16.22 -5.79 13.06
CA HIS A 280 15.34 -4.63 13.19
C HIS A 280 13.85 -5.00 13.25
N GLN A 281 13.46 -6.25 12.96
CA GLN A 281 12.08 -6.70 13.07
C GLN A 281 11.66 -6.79 14.55
N SER A 282 11.12 -5.71 15.08
CA SER A 282 10.71 -5.60 16.49
C SER A 282 9.40 -6.32 16.77
N LEU A 283 8.46 -6.35 15.82
CA LEU A 283 7.19 -7.05 15.96
C LEU A 283 7.33 -8.53 15.56
N LYS A 284 7.34 -9.41 16.56
CA LYS A 284 7.31 -10.87 16.39
C LYS A 284 6.21 -11.45 17.26
N LYS A 285 5.27 -12.17 16.65
CA LYS A 285 4.13 -12.79 17.35
C LYS A 285 3.62 -13.97 16.54
N THR A 286 3.36 -15.09 17.21
CA THR A 286 3.10 -16.41 16.60
C THR A 286 4.30 -16.87 15.77
N THR A 287 4.04 -17.69 14.75
CA THR A 287 5.00 -18.07 13.71
C THR A 287 5.75 -16.86 13.11
N CYS A 288 7.06 -16.94 13.03
CA CYS A 288 7.94 -15.91 12.50
C CYS A 288 8.95 -16.55 11.53
N PRO A 289 8.57 -16.77 10.25
CA PRO A 289 9.49 -17.32 9.26
C PRO A 289 10.63 -16.34 8.96
N THR A 290 11.81 -16.86 8.62
CA THR A 290 12.82 -16.07 7.91
C THR A 290 12.34 -15.77 6.47
N PRO A 291 12.88 -14.74 5.79
CA PRO A 291 12.60 -14.51 4.37
C PRO A 291 12.75 -15.78 3.51
N ALA A 292 13.82 -16.53 3.71
CA ALA A 292 14.11 -17.79 3.01
C ALA A 292 13.06 -18.88 3.30
N GLN A 293 12.61 -19.00 4.56
CA GLN A 293 11.51 -19.91 4.91
C GLN A 293 10.20 -19.47 4.25
N GLY A 294 9.94 -18.17 4.18
CA GLY A 294 8.79 -17.61 3.45
C GLY A 294 8.80 -17.98 1.96
N ILE A 295 9.94 -17.85 1.28
CA ILE A 295 10.13 -18.23 -0.13
C ILE A 295 9.82 -19.73 -0.34
N ARG A 296 10.29 -20.59 0.56
CA ARG A 296 10.07 -22.04 0.49
C ARG A 296 8.61 -22.41 0.74
N LEU A 297 7.99 -21.84 1.76
CA LEU A 297 6.56 -22.04 2.07
C LEU A 297 5.66 -21.59 0.91
N ALA A 298 5.94 -20.42 0.33
CA ALA A 298 5.28 -19.90 -0.87
C ALA A 298 5.39 -20.85 -2.07
N SER A 299 6.44 -21.66 -2.13
CA SER A 299 6.69 -22.64 -3.19
C SER A 299 6.24 -24.06 -2.81
N GLY A 300 5.42 -24.20 -1.76
CA GLY A 300 4.81 -25.47 -1.36
C GLY A 300 5.67 -26.37 -0.49
N ILE A 301 6.84 -25.90 -0.04
CA ILE A 301 7.81 -26.68 0.72
C ILE A 301 7.58 -26.45 2.22
N ALA A 302 7.36 -27.53 2.97
CA ALA A 302 7.15 -27.45 4.42
C ALA A 302 8.37 -26.87 5.14
N GLN A 303 8.14 -26.03 6.17
CA GLN A 303 9.19 -25.40 6.97
C GLN A 303 8.86 -25.45 8.46
N THR A 304 9.89 -25.62 9.28
CA THR A 304 9.80 -25.45 10.74
C THR A 304 10.32 -24.06 11.10
N VAL A 305 9.42 -23.20 11.58
CA VAL A 305 9.69 -21.77 11.83
C VAL A 305 9.67 -21.49 13.32
N GLU A 306 10.32 -20.41 13.75
CA GLU A 306 10.23 -19.98 15.14
C GLU A 306 8.81 -19.55 15.49
N ASN A 307 8.36 -19.86 16.71
CA ASN A 307 7.13 -19.34 17.29
C ASN A 307 7.45 -18.36 18.42
N TRP A 308 6.68 -17.28 18.50
CA TRP A 308 6.92 -16.16 19.38
C TRP A 308 5.66 -15.78 20.18
N ALA A 309 5.79 -15.70 21.50
CA ALA A 309 4.80 -15.08 22.37
C ALA A 309 5.13 -13.60 22.55
N PHE A 310 4.10 -12.78 22.74
CA PHE A 310 4.26 -11.36 23.07
C PHE A 310 3.79 -11.12 24.51
N GLY A 311 4.74 -10.78 25.39
CA GLY A 311 4.49 -10.50 26.82
C GLY A 311 4.73 -9.04 27.19
N SER A 312 4.66 -8.73 28.48
CA SER A 312 4.88 -7.38 29.01
C SER A 312 6.31 -6.83 28.78
N LEU A 313 7.30 -7.72 28.63
CA LEU A 313 8.69 -7.37 28.31
C LEU A 313 8.99 -7.39 26.81
N GLY A 314 7.97 -7.55 25.96
CA GLY A 314 8.10 -7.64 24.51
C GLY A 314 8.08 -9.09 23.98
N PRO A 315 8.54 -9.30 22.74
CA PRO A 315 8.47 -10.60 22.07
C PRO A 315 9.52 -11.57 22.64
N LYS A 316 9.11 -12.82 22.88
CA LYS A 316 9.98 -13.91 23.30
C LYS A 316 9.67 -15.17 22.50
N ARG A 317 10.71 -15.81 21.95
CA ARG A 317 10.59 -17.11 21.30
C ARG A 317 10.11 -18.15 22.32
N ASP A 318 9.04 -18.84 22.01
CA ASP A 318 8.40 -19.83 22.89
C ASP A 318 8.35 -21.25 22.27
N GLY A 319 8.89 -21.43 21.06
CA GLY A 319 9.04 -22.74 20.46
C GLY A 319 9.28 -22.68 18.96
N TYR A 320 8.91 -23.77 18.29
CA TYR A 320 8.91 -23.91 16.84
C TYR A 320 7.59 -24.53 16.38
N VAL A 321 7.15 -24.16 15.18
CA VAL A 321 5.94 -24.71 14.54
C VAL A 321 6.30 -25.16 13.14
N THR A 322 5.91 -26.38 12.77
CA THR A 322 6.02 -26.88 11.40
C THR A 322 4.78 -26.48 10.62
N ILE A 323 4.98 -25.79 9.50
CA ILE A 323 3.95 -25.41 8.55
C ILE A 323 4.13 -26.26 7.30
N ASN A 324 3.06 -26.89 6.83
CA ASN A 324 3.07 -27.73 5.64
C ASN A 324 2.02 -27.24 4.63
N PRO A 325 2.43 -26.61 3.51
CA PRO A 325 1.51 -26.21 2.45
C PRO A 325 0.82 -27.38 1.72
N ALA A 326 1.29 -28.62 1.92
CA ALA A 326 0.83 -29.83 1.25
C ALA A 326 0.93 -29.72 -0.28
N GLY A 327 2.05 -29.17 -0.77
CA GLY A 327 2.32 -28.99 -2.20
C GLY A 327 1.59 -27.81 -2.86
N ARG A 328 0.69 -27.11 -2.15
CA ARG A 328 0.06 -25.88 -2.65
C ARG A 328 1.09 -24.76 -2.71
N THR A 329 1.11 -24.01 -3.81
CA THR A 329 2.02 -22.87 -4.01
C THR A 329 1.22 -21.57 -4.13
N ILE A 330 1.82 -20.44 -3.80
CA ILE A 330 1.20 -19.13 -3.99
C ILE A 330 1.26 -18.70 -5.47
N TRP A 331 1.86 -19.47 -6.37
CA TRP A 331 2.05 -19.03 -7.75
C TRP A 331 0.80 -19.32 -8.59
N ALA A 332 0.38 -18.33 -9.39
CA ALA A 332 -0.79 -18.42 -10.26
C ALA A 332 -0.62 -19.54 -11.30
N ASP A 333 -1.73 -20.21 -11.61
CA ASP A 333 -1.78 -21.24 -12.66
C ASP A 333 -1.53 -20.58 -14.03
N PRO A 334 -0.57 -21.09 -14.85
CA PRO A 334 -0.37 -20.61 -16.22
C PRO A 334 -1.62 -20.59 -17.09
N ASP A 335 -2.63 -21.43 -16.79
CA ASP A 335 -3.90 -21.48 -17.52
C ASP A 335 -4.81 -20.27 -17.23
N THR A 336 -4.46 -19.41 -16.27
CA THR A 336 -5.15 -18.12 -16.07
C THR A 336 -4.82 -17.09 -17.14
N GLU A 337 -3.80 -17.34 -17.96
CA GLU A 337 -3.40 -16.51 -19.10
C GLU A 337 -3.40 -17.34 -20.39
N GLU A 338 -3.57 -16.71 -21.54
CA GLU A 338 -3.54 -17.34 -22.86
C GLU A 338 -2.48 -16.72 -23.77
N ASP A 339 -2.02 -17.45 -24.78
CA ASP A 339 -1.00 -16.96 -25.71
C ASP A 339 -1.50 -15.71 -26.46
N ALA A 340 -0.66 -14.68 -26.57
CA ALA A 340 -1.02 -13.43 -27.27
C ALA A 340 -1.22 -13.61 -28.79
N GLY A 341 -0.74 -14.72 -29.37
CA GLY A 341 -0.97 -15.10 -30.76
C GLY A 341 -0.13 -14.35 -31.80
N ASP A 342 0.85 -13.55 -31.37
CA ASP A 342 1.70 -12.72 -32.24
C ASP A 342 3.18 -13.14 -32.27
N GLY A 343 3.50 -14.29 -31.67
CA GLY A 343 4.83 -14.89 -31.71
C GLY A 343 5.85 -14.32 -30.74
N THR A 344 5.49 -13.35 -29.88
CA THR A 344 6.41 -12.85 -28.83
C THR A 344 6.56 -13.83 -27.66
N GLY A 345 5.61 -14.77 -27.51
CA GLY A 345 5.50 -15.65 -26.35
C GLY A 345 4.87 -14.99 -25.12
N ASP A 346 4.42 -13.73 -25.26
CA ASP A 346 3.68 -13.06 -24.21
C ASP A 346 2.32 -13.70 -24.02
N ARG A 347 1.75 -13.49 -22.83
CA ARG A 347 0.45 -14.05 -22.47
C ARG A 347 -0.51 -12.96 -22.04
N ILE A 348 -1.79 -13.14 -22.30
CA ILE A 348 -2.87 -12.22 -21.93
C ILE A 348 -3.66 -12.83 -20.78
N ASN A 349 -3.85 -12.06 -19.71
CA ASN A 349 -4.68 -12.51 -18.60
C ASN A 349 -6.15 -12.59 -19.00
N LYS A 350 -6.77 -13.75 -18.78
CA LYS A 350 -8.16 -14.03 -19.22
C LYS A 350 -9.21 -13.18 -18.52
N ARG A 351 -8.95 -12.72 -17.28
CA ARG A 351 -9.91 -11.96 -16.48
C ARG A 351 -9.80 -10.45 -16.69
N TRP A 352 -8.59 -9.93 -16.75
CA TRP A 352 -8.30 -8.49 -16.72
C TRP A 352 -7.59 -7.96 -17.97
N GLY A 353 -7.15 -8.84 -18.87
CA GLY A 353 -6.68 -8.46 -20.21
C GLY A 353 -5.29 -7.82 -20.29
N TRP A 354 -4.54 -7.70 -19.19
CA TRP A 354 -3.15 -7.24 -19.25
C TRP A 354 -2.27 -8.26 -19.96
N ARG A 355 -1.21 -7.76 -20.59
CA ARG A 355 -0.24 -8.57 -21.35
C ARG A 355 1.02 -8.78 -20.53
N ARG A 356 1.29 -10.01 -20.10
CA ARG A 356 2.52 -10.40 -19.39
C ARG A 356 3.61 -10.80 -20.37
N ALA A 357 4.81 -10.28 -20.15
CA ALA A 357 5.94 -10.60 -21.01
C ALA A 357 6.38 -12.07 -20.87
N ALA A 358 6.87 -12.67 -21.97
CA ALA A 358 7.44 -14.02 -21.99
C ALA A 358 8.60 -14.22 -20.97
N SER A 359 9.28 -13.13 -20.60
CA SER A 359 10.34 -13.12 -19.58
C SER A 359 9.84 -13.46 -18.16
N TRP A 360 8.53 -13.40 -17.93
CA TRP A 360 7.91 -13.67 -16.64
C TRP A 360 6.83 -14.76 -16.74
N PRO A 361 7.21 -16.04 -16.82
CA PRO A 361 6.25 -17.13 -16.83
C PRO A 361 5.55 -17.29 -15.48
N LEU A 362 4.24 -17.54 -15.51
CA LEU A 362 3.45 -17.92 -14.32
C LEU A 362 3.79 -19.33 -13.81
N GLY A 363 3.28 -19.67 -12.63
CA GLY A 363 3.51 -20.96 -11.96
C GLY A 363 4.88 -21.09 -11.27
N LYS A 364 5.74 -20.07 -11.37
CA LYS A 364 7.11 -20.10 -10.87
C LYS A 364 7.41 -19.00 -9.87
N CYS A 365 8.32 -19.30 -8.95
CA CYS A 365 8.82 -18.32 -8.00
C CYS A 365 9.64 -17.24 -8.70
N ILE A 366 9.23 -15.98 -8.55
CA ILE A 366 9.95 -14.84 -9.15
C ILE A 366 11.38 -14.71 -8.60
N TRP A 367 11.63 -15.12 -7.36
CA TRP A 367 12.99 -15.09 -6.80
C TRP A 367 13.84 -16.24 -7.33
N ALA A 368 13.25 -17.38 -7.73
CA ALA A 368 13.97 -18.42 -8.48
C ALA A 368 14.28 -17.93 -9.90
N LEU A 369 13.31 -17.26 -10.55
CA LEU A 369 13.47 -16.65 -11.87
C LEU A 369 14.67 -15.68 -11.94
N HIS A 370 14.96 -14.98 -10.84
CA HIS A 370 16.11 -14.07 -10.74
C HIS A 370 17.37 -14.70 -10.10
N GLY A 371 17.36 -16.01 -9.90
CA GLY A 371 18.51 -16.77 -9.37
C GLY A 371 18.87 -16.43 -7.92
N VAL A 372 17.90 -15.97 -7.12
CA VAL A 372 18.07 -15.69 -5.68
C VAL A 372 18.18 -16.99 -4.90
N TRP A 373 17.46 -18.03 -5.34
CA TRP A 373 17.49 -19.37 -4.76
C TRP A 373 17.33 -20.43 -5.85
N ALA A 374 17.69 -21.67 -5.55
CA ALA A 374 17.74 -22.72 -6.56
C ALA A 374 16.34 -23.10 -7.10
N GLY A 375 15.28 -22.90 -6.32
CA GLY A 375 13.90 -23.23 -6.70
C GLY A 375 13.57 -24.72 -6.61
N PRO A 376 12.26 -25.08 -6.60
CA PRO A 376 11.81 -26.47 -6.49
C PRO A 376 12.00 -27.28 -7.80
N ASP A 377 12.27 -26.60 -8.92
CA ASP A 377 12.47 -27.23 -10.24
C ASP A 377 13.84 -27.94 -10.37
N VAL A 378 14.68 -27.90 -9.33
CA VAL A 378 15.96 -28.61 -9.27
C VAL A 378 15.70 -30.03 -8.73
N THR A 379 16.29 -31.03 -9.39
CA THR A 379 16.03 -32.48 -9.27
C THR A 379 16.23 -33.14 -7.89
N ASP A 380 16.38 -32.38 -6.81
CA ASP A 380 16.46 -32.89 -5.44
C ASP A 380 15.38 -32.27 -4.56
N THR A 381 14.17 -32.82 -4.66
CA THR A 381 12.98 -32.40 -3.91
C THR A 381 12.90 -33.02 -2.51
N LYS A 382 13.97 -33.69 -2.03
CA LYS A 382 13.94 -34.48 -0.79
C LYS A 382 14.51 -33.77 0.44
N SER A 383 15.35 -32.76 0.27
CA SER A 383 15.84 -31.97 1.39
C SER A 383 14.95 -30.74 1.55
N GLY A 384 14.33 -30.54 2.72
CA GLY A 384 13.59 -29.31 3.06
C GLY A 384 14.45 -28.03 3.10
N GLU A 385 15.61 -28.05 2.43
CA GLU A 385 16.71 -27.08 2.47
C GLU A 385 17.23 -26.77 1.06
N ILE A 386 16.34 -26.53 0.09
CA ILE A 386 16.76 -25.96 -1.19
C ILE A 386 17.49 -24.63 -0.90
N PRO A 387 18.75 -24.45 -1.35
CA PRO A 387 19.59 -23.35 -0.88
C PRO A 387 19.14 -22.00 -1.44
N ILE A 388 19.28 -20.96 -0.60
CA ILE A 388 19.34 -19.58 -1.07
C ILE A 388 20.72 -19.36 -1.68
N LEU A 389 20.75 -18.96 -2.96
CA LEU A 389 21.98 -18.79 -3.73
C LEU A 389 22.60 -17.40 -3.49
N LYS A 390 21.75 -16.39 -3.24
CA LYS A 390 22.14 -14.99 -3.01
C LYS A 390 21.46 -14.48 -1.73
N PRO A 391 21.99 -14.81 -0.54
CA PRO A 391 21.37 -14.41 0.73
C PRO A 391 21.28 -12.89 0.92
N ASP A 392 22.19 -12.14 0.31
CA ASP A 392 22.35 -10.68 0.38
C ASP A 392 21.73 -9.95 -0.83
N TYR A 393 20.91 -10.63 -1.63
CA TYR A 393 20.40 -10.11 -2.91
C TYR A 393 19.76 -8.71 -2.83
N PHE A 394 19.12 -8.38 -1.71
CA PHE A 394 18.41 -7.11 -1.50
C PHE A 394 19.17 -6.11 -0.62
N GLU A 395 20.39 -6.43 -0.19
CA GLU A 395 21.15 -5.60 0.74
C GLU A 395 21.58 -4.28 0.09
N ARG A 396 21.97 -4.36 -1.19
CA ARG A 396 22.62 -3.26 -1.92
C ARG A 396 21.88 -2.95 -3.21
N PRO A 397 21.76 -1.67 -3.61
CA PRO A 397 21.12 -1.32 -4.86
C PRO A 397 21.99 -1.73 -6.06
N PRO A 398 21.45 -2.36 -7.11
CA PRO A 398 22.20 -2.73 -8.31
C PRO A 398 22.86 -1.53 -9.01
N PHE A 399 22.25 -0.34 -8.92
CA PHE A 399 22.80 0.89 -9.50
C PHE A 399 23.95 1.50 -8.70
N ASP A 400 24.15 1.11 -7.43
CA ASP A 400 25.29 1.51 -6.61
C ASP A 400 25.67 0.40 -5.59
N PRO A 401 26.36 -0.66 -6.04
CA PRO A 401 26.70 -1.80 -5.18
C PRO A 401 27.72 -1.48 -4.09
N SER A 402 28.23 -0.25 -4.01
CA SER A 402 29.26 0.13 -3.03
C SER A 402 28.71 0.38 -1.63
N ARG A 403 27.39 0.61 -1.51
CA ARG A 403 26.71 0.96 -0.25
C ARG A 403 25.47 0.09 -0.01
N HIS A 404 24.93 0.18 1.21
CA HIS A 404 23.63 -0.42 1.54
C HIS A 404 22.48 0.42 0.96
N VAL A 405 21.35 -0.25 0.75
CA VAL A 405 20.08 0.40 0.43
C VAL A 405 19.69 1.39 1.53
N VAL A 406 19.25 2.57 1.13
CA VAL A 406 18.58 3.56 1.98
C VAL A 406 17.18 3.75 1.40
N PHE A 407 16.23 2.92 1.86
CA PHE A 407 14.89 2.79 1.27
C PHE A 407 14.22 4.15 0.99
N VAL A 408 14.24 5.05 1.97
CA VAL A 408 13.59 6.36 1.85
C VAL A 408 14.19 7.19 0.72
N ALA A 409 15.51 7.22 0.59
CA ALA A 409 16.19 8.03 -0.41
C ALA A 409 16.19 7.39 -1.80
N ASP A 410 16.34 6.07 -1.85
CA ASP A 410 16.54 5.30 -3.07
C ASP A 410 15.23 4.96 -3.79
N TYR A 411 14.14 4.68 -3.06
CA TYR A 411 12.93 4.12 -3.64
C TYR A 411 11.64 4.86 -3.26
N TRP A 412 11.48 5.25 -2.00
CA TRP A 412 10.27 5.99 -1.58
C TRP A 412 10.25 7.41 -2.14
N ARG A 413 11.36 8.15 -2.06
CA ARG A 413 11.44 9.54 -2.53
C ARG A 413 11.17 9.68 -4.03
N PRO A 414 11.72 8.85 -4.94
CA PRO A 414 11.33 8.87 -6.35
C PRO A 414 9.81 8.67 -6.55
N HIS A 415 9.22 7.67 -5.91
CA HIS A 415 7.77 7.45 -5.95
C HIS A 415 6.98 8.68 -5.43
N PHE A 416 7.45 9.30 -4.33
CA PHE A 416 6.83 10.51 -3.79
C PHE A 416 6.83 11.67 -4.78
N ARG A 417 7.92 11.85 -5.54
CA ARG A 417 8.03 12.86 -6.60
C ARG A 417 7.06 12.59 -7.75
N ASP A 418 6.93 11.34 -8.19
CA ASP A 418 5.98 10.97 -9.24
C ASP A 418 4.53 11.21 -8.78
N TYR A 419 4.23 10.90 -7.51
CA TYR A 419 2.93 11.20 -6.91
C TYR A 419 2.66 12.72 -6.86
N ILE A 420 3.62 13.53 -6.39
CA ILE A 420 3.50 15.00 -6.41
C ILE A 420 3.24 15.51 -7.82
N ALA A 421 4.01 15.04 -8.80
CA ALA A 421 3.90 15.45 -10.20
C ALA A 421 2.50 15.16 -10.76
N ARG A 422 1.83 14.09 -10.31
CA ARG A 422 0.46 13.76 -10.71
C ARG A 422 -0.61 14.61 -10.02
N ILE A 423 -0.44 14.88 -8.72
CA ILE A 423 -1.45 15.58 -7.91
C ILE A 423 -1.39 17.10 -8.09
N ARG A 424 -0.19 17.69 -8.21
CA ARG A 424 0.02 19.14 -8.27
C ARG A 424 -0.80 19.84 -9.38
N PRO A 425 -0.93 19.31 -10.61
CA PRO A 425 -1.79 19.93 -11.62
C PRO A 425 -3.29 19.99 -11.24
N SER A 426 -3.74 19.08 -10.38
CA SER A 426 -5.14 19.04 -9.90
C SER A 426 -5.36 19.95 -8.70
N HIS A 427 -4.38 20.01 -7.80
CA HIS A 427 -4.41 20.82 -6.59
C HIS A 427 -3.10 21.63 -6.48
N PRO A 428 -2.95 22.75 -7.23
CA PRO A 428 -1.68 23.49 -7.30
C PRO A 428 -1.16 23.96 -5.94
N GLU A 429 -2.07 24.34 -5.05
CA GLU A 429 -1.77 24.85 -3.72
C GLU A 429 -1.67 23.74 -2.64
N SER A 430 -1.67 22.46 -3.03
CA SER A 430 -1.63 21.34 -2.09
C SER A 430 -0.43 21.41 -1.14
N ILE A 431 -0.69 21.25 0.16
CA ILE A 431 0.34 20.89 1.12
C ILE A 431 0.59 19.39 1.02
N PHE A 432 1.82 18.98 0.72
CA PHE A 432 2.18 17.56 0.77
C PHE A 432 2.65 17.18 2.17
N PHE A 433 1.97 16.20 2.75
CA PHE A 433 2.33 15.61 4.03
C PHE A 433 3.38 14.53 3.76
N VAL A 434 4.61 14.77 4.23
CA VAL A 434 5.80 13.98 3.90
C VAL A 434 5.95 12.89 4.98
N GLN A 435 5.27 11.76 4.76
CA GLN A 435 5.23 10.63 5.71
C GLN A 435 5.92 9.38 5.11
N PRO A 436 7.17 9.06 5.50
CA PRO A 436 7.87 7.83 5.09
C PRO A 436 7.36 6.64 5.96
N PRO A 437 8.00 5.45 5.92
CA PRO A 437 7.64 4.35 6.81
C PRO A 437 7.64 4.75 8.29
N VAL A 438 6.89 4.00 9.10
CA VAL A 438 6.73 4.26 10.54
C VAL A 438 8.07 4.34 11.25
N PHE A 439 8.26 5.36 12.08
CA PHE A 439 9.49 5.64 12.83
C PHE A 439 10.74 5.94 11.99
N VAL A 440 10.57 6.25 10.70
CA VAL A 440 11.67 6.66 9.83
C VAL A 440 11.63 8.18 9.65
N GLN A 441 12.80 8.81 9.71
CA GLN A 441 12.92 10.24 9.43
C GLN A 441 12.64 10.50 7.95
N PRO A 442 11.78 11.47 7.59
CA PRO A 442 11.57 11.85 6.20
C PRO A 442 12.88 12.27 5.52
N ALA A 443 13.10 11.82 4.29
CA ALA A 443 14.21 12.34 3.50
C ALA A 443 13.98 13.83 3.18
N PRO A 444 15.05 14.66 3.14
CA PRO A 444 14.91 16.02 2.65
C PRO A 444 14.42 15.97 1.20
N LEU A 445 13.34 16.70 0.94
CA LEU A 445 12.88 17.03 -0.40
C LEU A 445 13.35 18.44 -0.73
N GLU A 446 13.70 18.66 -1.99
CA GLU A 446 14.15 19.98 -2.43
C GLU A 446 12.97 20.96 -2.45
N ASP A 447 13.25 22.26 -2.31
CA ASP A 447 12.20 23.28 -2.35
C ASP A 447 11.43 23.26 -3.69
N GLU A 448 12.05 22.81 -4.78
CA GLU A 448 11.40 22.61 -6.06
C GLU A 448 10.33 21.50 -6.02
N ASP A 449 10.54 20.42 -5.26
CA ASP A 449 9.58 19.31 -5.15
C ASP A 449 8.28 19.78 -4.48
N LEU A 450 8.42 20.50 -3.37
CA LEU A 450 7.30 20.91 -2.52
C LEU A 450 6.74 22.29 -2.90
N CYS A 451 7.50 23.10 -3.62
CA CYS A 451 7.19 24.49 -3.94
C CYS A 451 6.82 25.33 -2.70
N GLY A 452 7.49 25.08 -1.57
CA GLY A 452 7.17 25.71 -0.28
C GLY A 452 5.82 25.30 0.33
N ARG A 453 5.24 24.17 -0.11
CA ARG A 453 3.96 23.60 0.36
C ARG A 453 4.17 22.21 0.95
N GLY A 454 4.92 22.11 2.05
CA GLY A 454 5.27 20.83 2.67
C GLY A 454 4.99 20.80 4.18
N ALA A 455 4.58 19.63 4.67
CA ALA A 455 4.45 19.33 6.08
C ALA A 455 5.18 18.02 6.39
N TYR A 456 6.35 18.12 7.00
CA TYR A 456 7.12 16.97 7.45
C TYR A 456 6.54 16.48 8.79
N SER A 457 6.32 15.17 8.92
CA SER A 457 5.86 14.53 10.16
C SER A 457 6.84 13.49 10.65
#